data_AF-A0AAD8Y0E0-F1
#
_entry.id   AF-A0AAD8Y0E0-F1
#
_cell.length_a   1.000
_cell.length_b   1.000
_cell.length_c   1.000
_cell.angle_alpha   90.00
_cell.angle_beta   90.00
_cell.angle_gamma   90.00
#
_symmetry.space_group_name_H-M   'P 1'
#
loop_
_entity.id
_entity.type
_entity.pdbx_description
1 polymer ?
#
loop_
_entity_poly.entity_id
_entity_poly.type
_entity_poly.pdbx_seq_one_letter_code
_entity_poly.pdbx_strand_id
1 'polypeptide(L)'
;MSTPNAIQLYRRCIRSIKLIRDHSQRATFFEYTRDGFRRHRHLHPDSREAYVACNDALEQVKSMEYYQQMQATKLKENKNKHPPMNYSRDASATSESPSIQATTASEKTSEKTQVVAPWLLSQLPHMHKDDASEYATQLYDLGFDSVSFIEEELIEEDLSFMKTAHRRVLMRQLSKIRAEKELE
;
A
#
# COMPACT_ATOMS: atom_id res chain seq x y z
N MET A 1 -9.86 -17.80 17.58
CA MET A 1 -9.32 -16.60 16.91
C MET A 1 -7.81 -16.71 16.96
N SER A 2 -7.13 -16.79 15.82
CA SER A 2 -5.67 -16.97 15.79
C SER A 2 -5.00 -15.63 16.14
N THR A 3 -4.08 -15.63 17.10
CA THR A 3 -3.24 -14.45 17.38
C THR A 3 -2.38 -14.16 16.15
N PRO A 4 -2.33 -12.91 15.65
CA PRO A 4 -1.41 -12.56 14.59
C PRO A 4 0.02 -12.79 15.09
N ASN A 5 0.87 -13.35 14.24
CA ASN A 5 2.27 -13.60 14.59
C ASN A 5 2.92 -12.25 14.97
N ALA A 6 3.61 -12.19 16.11
CA ALA A 6 4.22 -10.95 16.62
C ALA A 6 5.13 -10.27 15.58
N ILE A 7 5.81 -11.07 14.74
CA ILE A 7 6.63 -10.57 13.64
C ILE A 7 5.76 -9.87 12.59
N GLN A 8 4.61 -10.45 12.21
CA GLN A 8 3.66 -9.85 11.26
C GLN A 8 3.10 -8.52 11.80
N LEU A 9 2.76 -8.49 13.09
CA LEU A 9 2.23 -7.27 13.70
C LEU A 9 3.29 -6.17 13.76
N TYR A 10 4.52 -6.49 14.16
CA TYR A 10 5.63 -5.56 14.14
C TYR A 10 5.83 -4.95 12.76
N ARG A 11 5.87 -5.82 11.73
CA ARG A 11 6.02 -5.39 10.32
C ARG A 11 4.89 -4.46 9.89
N ARG A 12 3.64 -4.77 10.26
CA ARG A 12 2.49 -3.89 9.99
C ARG A 12 2.64 -2.54 10.70
N CYS A 13 3.06 -2.50 11.96
CA CYS A 13 3.35 -1.24 12.65
C CYS A 13 4.39 -0.41 11.89
N ILE A 14 5.51 -1.02 11.47
CA ILE A 14 6.55 -0.31 10.71
C ILE A 14 6.01 0.24 9.38
N ARG A 15 5.17 -0.53 8.66
CA ARG A 15 4.50 -0.05 7.43
C ARG A 15 3.63 1.18 7.69
N SER A 16 2.75 1.12 8.68
CA SER A 16 1.88 2.25 9.03
C SER A 16 2.69 3.49 9.47
N ILE A 17 3.83 3.30 10.13
CA ILE A 17 4.73 4.39 10.56
C ILE A 17 5.36 5.09 9.35
N LYS A 18 5.78 4.36 8.32
CA LYS A 18 6.36 4.94 7.10
C LYS A 18 5.40 5.90 6.39
N LEU A 19 4.09 5.70 6.50
CA LEU A 19 3.07 6.56 5.91
C LEU A 19 2.86 7.89 6.66
N ILE A 20 3.43 8.06 7.86
CA ILE A 20 3.42 9.34 8.59
C ILE A 20 4.30 10.34 7.84
N ARG A 21 3.71 11.48 7.44
CA ARG A 21 4.43 12.56 6.74
C ARG A 21 5.46 13.27 7.62
N ASP A 22 5.06 13.60 8.84
CA ASP A 22 5.90 14.31 9.78
C ASP A 22 7.06 13.42 10.27
N HIS A 23 8.29 13.90 10.06
CA HIS A 23 9.50 13.13 10.38
C HIS A 23 9.66 12.90 11.89
N SER A 24 9.33 13.89 12.73
CA SER A 24 9.48 13.80 14.18
C SER A 24 8.51 12.78 14.77
N GLN A 25 7.24 12.83 14.34
CA GLN A 25 6.22 11.85 14.70
C GLN A 25 6.62 10.46 14.23
N ARG A 26 7.07 10.32 12.97
CA ARG A 26 7.51 9.02 12.44
C ARG A 26 8.64 8.42 13.27
N ALA A 27 9.66 9.19 13.62
CA ALA A 27 10.76 8.73 14.47
C ALA A 27 10.28 8.32 15.87
N THR A 28 9.38 9.11 16.45
CA THR A 28 8.78 8.82 17.77
C THR A 28 8.02 7.49 17.76
N PHE A 29 7.14 7.27 16.79
CA PHE A 29 6.37 6.03 16.69
C PHE A 29 7.25 4.82 16.36
N PHE A 30 8.32 5.03 15.57
CA PHE A 30 9.30 3.98 15.28
C PHE A 30 9.99 3.50 16.55
N GLU A 31 10.50 4.43 17.37
CA GLU A 31 11.13 4.12 18.65
C GLU A 31 10.16 3.45 19.62
N TYR A 32 8.94 3.98 19.74
CA TYR A 32 7.90 3.39 20.59
C TYR A 32 7.56 1.95 20.18
N THR A 33 7.40 1.70 18.89
CA THR A 33 7.10 0.37 18.36
C THR A 33 8.26 -0.59 18.61
N ARG A 34 9.48 -0.18 18.28
CA ARG A 34 10.67 -1.01 18.50
C ARG A 34 10.85 -1.38 19.97
N ASP A 35 10.70 -0.40 20.86
CA ASP A 35 10.81 -0.62 22.30
C ASP A 35 9.69 -1.52 22.84
N GLY A 36 8.45 -1.31 22.39
CA GLY A 36 7.30 -2.14 22.72
C GLY A 36 7.55 -3.62 22.39
N PHE A 37 7.93 -3.93 21.15
CA PHE A 37 8.22 -5.33 20.77
C PHE A 37 9.45 -5.90 21.48
N ARG A 38 10.48 -5.08 21.74
CA ARG A 38 11.66 -5.51 22.51
C ARG A 38 11.29 -5.89 23.94
N ARG A 39 10.47 -5.10 24.63
CA ARG A 39 10.02 -5.38 26.00
C ARG A 39 9.25 -6.69 26.09
N HIS A 40 8.45 -7.00 25.07
CA HIS A 40 7.60 -8.19 25.08
C HIS A 40 8.22 -9.42 24.38
N ARG A 41 9.48 -9.34 23.94
CA ARG A 41 10.15 -10.42 23.17
C ARG A 41 10.23 -11.78 23.90
N HIS A 42 10.17 -11.76 25.23
CA HIS A 42 10.36 -12.93 26.09
C HIS A 42 9.03 -13.53 26.56
N LEU A 43 7.91 -12.91 26.19
CA LEU A 43 6.60 -13.43 26.53
C LEU A 43 6.30 -14.71 25.74
N HIS A 44 5.67 -15.67 26.40
CA HIS A 44 5.20 -16.86 25.75
C HIS A 44 4.05 -16.49 24.79
N PRO A 45 4.01 -17.01 23.54
CA PRO A 45 2.99 -16.62 22.55
C PRO A 45 1.55 -16.81 23.02
N ASP A 46 1.30 -17.85 23.83
CA ASP A 46 -0.02 -18.17 24.39
C ASP A 46 -0.30 -17.49 25.73
N SER A 47 0.60 -16.63 26.20
CA SER A 47 0.38 -15.90 27.45
C SER A 47 -0.67 -14.81 27.27
N ARG A 48 -1.42 -14.53 28.34
CA ARG A 48 -2.42 -13.45 28.36
C ARG A 48 -1.75 -12.09 28.08
N GLU A 49 -0.55 -11.89 28.59
CA GLU A 49 0.26 -10.69 28.42
C GLU A 49 0.68 -10.51 26.95
N ALA A 50 1.06 -11.60 26.26
CA ALA A 50 1.37 -11.54 24.83
C ALA A 50 0.12 -11.15 24.02
N TYR A 51 -1.04 -11.70 24.38
CA TYR A 51 -2.32 -11.34 23.75
C TYR A 51 -2.67 -9.86 23.95
N VAL A 52 -2.53 -9.34 25.17
CA VAL A 52 -2.79 -7.92 25.47
C VAL A 52 -1.82 -7.03 24.69
N ALA A 53 -0.52 -7.34 24.70
CA ALA A 53 0.48 -6.56 23.97
C ALA A 53 0.21 -6.56 22.45
N CYS A 54 -0.23 -7.68 21.89
CA CYS A 54 -0.64 -7.76 20.48
C CYS A 54 -1.88 -6.91 20.18
N ASN A 55 -2.89 -6.94 21.06
CA ASN A 55 -4.09 -6.12 20.87
C ASN A 55 -3.80 -4.62 20.96
N ASP A 56 -2.95 -4.20 21.89
CA ASP A 56 -2.53 -2.80 22.03
C ASP A 56 -1.82 -2.31 20.76
N ALA A 57 -0.88 -3.10 20.24
CA ALA A 57 -0.19 -2.79 19.00
C ALA A 57 -1.13 -2.79 17.78
N LEU A 58 -2.12 -3.68 17.72
CA LEU A 58 -3.16 -3.67 16.68
C LEU A 58 -4.01 -2.39 16.74
N GLU A 59 -4.42 -1.98 17.94
CA GLU A 59 -5.24 -0.79 18.12
C GLU A 59 -4.47 0.48 17.74
N GLN A 60 -3.17 0.52 18.08
CA GLN A 60 -2.27 1.59 17.63
C GLN A 60 -2.21 1.68 16.11
N VAL A 61 -2.05 0.54 15.42
CA VAL A 61 -2.04 0.48 13.95
C VAL A 61 -3.36 0.99 13.36
N LYS A 62 -4.51 0.52 13.87
CA LYS A 62 -5.82 0.98 13.40
C LYS A 62 -6.01 2.49 13.57
N SER A 63 -5.61 3.01 14.73
CA SER A 63 -5.67 4.45 15.01
C SER A 63 -4.84 5.23 13.99
N MET A 64 -3.62 4.78 13.70
CA MET A 64 -2.75 5.39 12.70
C MET A 64 -3.33 5.33 11.28
N GLU A 65 -3.82 4.16 10.85
CA GLU A 65 -4.47 3.96 9.55
C GLU A 65 -5.70 4.88 9.41
N TYR A 66 -6.52 5.01 10.46
CA TYR A 66 -7.68 5.89 10.49
C TYR A 66 -7.29 7.37 10.28
N TYR A 67 -6.27 7.87 10.99
CA TYR A 67 -5.81 9.24 10.81
C TYR A 67 -5.27 9.49 9.40
N GLN A 68 -4.57 8.52 8.82
CA GLN A 68 -4.06 8.60 7.44
C GLN A 68 -5.22 8.66 6.44
N GLN A 69 -6.22 7.81 6.60
CA GLN A 69 -7.41 7.80 5.77
C GLN A 69 -8.16 9.13 5.86
N MET A 70 -8.37 9.67 7.07
CA MET A 70 -9.00 10.97 7.26
C MET A 70 -8.22 12.10 6.57
N GLN A 71 -6.88 12.10 6.65
CA GLN A 71 -6.05 13.08 5.94
C GLN A 71 -6.16 12.94 4.42
N ALA A 72 -6.19 11.71 3.91
CA ALA A 72 -6.37 11.45 2.48
C ALA A 72 -7.73 11.94 1.96
N THR A 73 -8.81 11.73 2.73
CA THR A 73 -10.16 12.22 2.39
C THR A 73 -10.21 13.74 2.37
N LYS A 74 -9.65 14.41 3.39
CA LYS A 74 -9.56 15.89 3.43
C LYS A 74 -8.79 16.45 2.23
N LEU A 75 -7.73 15.78 1.79
CA LEU A 75 -6.95 16.19 0.62
C LEU A 75 -7.74 16.02 -0.70
N LYS A 76 -8.57 14.98 -0.80
CA LYS A 76 -9.44 14.73 -1.96
C LYS A 76 -10.59 15.73 -2.03
N GLU A 77 -11.22 16.06 -0.90
CA GLU A 77 -12.28 17.08 -0.84
C GLU A 77 -11.78 18.49 -1.20
N ASN A 78 -10.56 18.85 -0.78
CA ASN A 78 -9.96 20.13 -1.16
C ASN A 78 -9.61 20.21 -2.66
N LYS A 79 -9.35 19.08 -3.33
CA LYS A 79 -9.16 19.07 -4.79
C LYS A 79 -10.46 19.22 -5.57
N ASN A 80 -11.61 18.93 -4.96
CA ASN A 80 -12.92 19.00 -5.61
C ASN A 80 -13.68 20.32 -5.34
N LYS A 81 -13.13 21.26 -4.55
CA LYS A 81 -13.71 22.60 -4.35
C LYS A 81 -12.97 23.64 -5.20
N HIS A 82 -13.56 23.93 -6.36
CA HIS A 82 -13.34 25.02 -7.34
C HIS A 82 -12.14 24.98 -8.32
N PRO A 83 -12.42 25.01 -9.64
CA PRO A 83 -11.79 25.97 -10.54
C PRO A 83 -12.45 27.35 -10.38
N PRO A 84 -11.70 28.47 -10.24
CA PRO A 84 -12.28 29.78 -10.43
C PRO A 84 -12.43 30.05 -11.93
N MET A 85 -13.70 30.11 -12.33
CA MET A 85 -14.27 30.76 -13.52
C MET A 85 -13.34 31.76 -14.23
N ASN A 86 -12.95 31.40 -15.45
CA ASN A 86 -12.46 32.33 -16.45
C ASN A 86 -13.64 33.19 -16.91
N TYR A 87 -13.69 34.46 -16.53
CA TYR A 87 -14.55 35.43 -17.22
C TYR A 87 -13.85 35.83 -18.52
N SER A 88 -14.18 35.13 -19.62
CA SER A 88 -13.95 35.67 -20.95
C SER A 88 -14.90 36.83 -21.18
N ARG A 89 -14.33 37.99 -21.52
CA ARG A 89 -15.01 39.11 -22.16
C ARG A 89 -14.82 38.98 -23.67
N ASP A 90 -15.91 39.19 -24.39
CA ASP A 90 -16.13 38.96 -25.82
C ASP A 90 -15.01 39.40 -26.77
N ALA A 91 -14.75 38.54 -27.77
CA ALA A 91 -14.69 38.95 -29.17
C ALA A 91 -15.01 37.75 -30.08
N SER A 92 -16.04 37.93 -30.91
CA SER A 92 -16.52 37.04 -31.98
C SER A 92 -15.42 36.45 -32.88
N ALA A 93 -15.59 35.18 -33.28
CA ALA A 93 -15.72 34.77 -34.70
C ALA A 93 -15.75 33.23 -34.83
N THR A 94 -16.89 32.75 -35.35
CA THR A 94 -17.04 31.79 -36.46
C THR A 94 -16.22 30.48 -36.53
N SER A 95 -16.99 29.39 -36.71
CA SER A 95 -16.78 28.31 -37.70
C SER A 95 -16.27 26.94 -37.22
N GLU A 96 -17.14 25.96 -37.44
CA GLU A 96 -16.91 24.61 -37.98
C GLU A 96 -16.19 23.54 -37.14
N SER A 97 -16.96 22.48 -36.84
CA SER A 97 -16.45 21.13 -36.53
C SER A 97 -15.80 20.50 -37.77
N PRO A 98 -14.84 19.57 -37.63
CA PRO A 98 -15.25 18.16 -37.55
C PRO A 98 -14.39 17.25 -36.65
N SER A 99 -15.08 16.26 -36.07
CA SER A 99 -14.68 14.85 -35.87
C SER A 99 -13.18 14.50 -35.80
N ILE A 100 -12.70 14.08 -34.63
CA ILE A 100 -11.73 12.97 -34.50
C ILE A 100 -12.11 12.11 -33.30
N GLN A 101 -12.57 10.88 -33.58
CA GLN A 101 -12.46 9.75 -32.68
C GLN A 101 -10.99 9.36 -32.58
N ALA A 102 -10.40 9.46 -31.39
CA ALA A 102 -9.16 8.79 -31.06
C ALA A 102 -9.27 8.24 -29.63
N THR A 103 -9.62 6.96 -29.59
CA THR A 103 -9.33 6.02 -28.51
C THR A 103 -7.85 6.08 -28.14
N THR A 104 -7.54 6.78 -27.05
CA THR A 104 -6.35 6.49 -26.25
C THR A 104 -6.73 6.68 -24.79
N ALA A 105 -7.25 5.61 -24.18
CA ALA A 105 -7.20 5.42 -22.74
C ALA A 105 -5.73 5.31 -22.35
N SER A 106 -5.08 6.47 -22.19
CA SER A 106 -3.69 6.56 -21.78
C SER A 106 -3.59 6.09 -20.33
N GLU A 107 -2.84 5.00 -20.14
CA GLU A 107 -2.44 4.39 -18.87
C GLU A 107 -2.15 5.46 -17.83
N LYS A 108 -3.09 5.65 -16.91
CA LYS A 108 -2.90 6.48 -15.72
C LYS A 108 -2.32 5.58 -14.62
N THR A 109 -1.21 4.91 -14.90
CA THR A 109 -0.38 4.36 -13.82
C THR A 109 0.11 5.54 -13.02
N SER A 110 -0.41 5.70 -11.80
CA SER A 110 0.09 6.70 -10.86
C SER A 110 1.61 6.51 -10.73
N GLU A 111 2.41 7.59 -10.77
CA GLU A 111 3.88 7.54 -10.56
C GLU A 111 4.26 6.66 -9.34
N LYS A 112 3.36 6.60 -8.37
CA LYS A 112 3.45 5.81 -7.13
C LYS A 112 3.56 4.30 -7.32
N THR A 113 2.99 3.75 -8.40
CA THR A 113 2.93 2.30 -8.64
C THR A 113 3.84 1.85 -9.78
N GLN A 114 4.67 2.76 -10.29
CA GLN A 114 5.45 2.59 -11.52
C GLN A 114 6.42 1.41 -11.47
N VAL A 115 6.93 1.03 -10.29
CA VAL A 115 7.86 -0.09 -10.14
C VAL A 115 7.13 -1.40 -9.82
N VAL A 116 6.03 -1.33 -9.07
CA VAL A 116 5.30 -2.51 -8.58
C VAL A 116 4.44 -3.14 -9.68
N ALA A 117 3.77 -2.35 -10.52
CA ALA A 117 2.92 -2.90 -11.58
C ALA A 117 3.73 -3.70 -12.64
N PRO A 118 4.87 -3.21 -13.16
CA PRO A 118 5.71 -4.02 -14.06
C PRO A 118 6.29 -5.26 -13.39
N TRP A 119 6.68 -5.18 -12.12
CA TRP A 119 7.15 -6.34 -11.37
C TRP A 119 6.05 -7.38 -11.20
N LEU A 120 4.82 -6.97 -10.89
CA LEU A 120 3.67 -7.88 -10.82
C LEU A 120 3.44 -8.62 -12.14
N LEU A 121 3.58 -7.94 -13.28
CA LEU A 121 3.47 -8.55 -14.60
C LEU A 121 4.63 -9.51 -14.91
N SER A 122 5.84 -9.25 -14.40
CA SER A 122 6.96 -10.19 -14.57
C SER A 122 6.79 -11.47 -13.76
N GLN A 123 6.18 -11.39 -12.57
CA GLN A 123 5.85 -12.56 -11.75
C GLN A 123 4.60 -13.31 -12.23
N LEU A 124 3.68 -12.61 -12.90
CA LEU A 124 2.40 -13.12 -13.39
C LEU A 124 2.20 -12.77 -14.88
N PRO A 125 2.89 -13.44 -15.83
CA PRO A 125 2.92 -13.02 -17.24
C PRO A 125 1.56 -13.05 -17.95
N HIS A 126 0.61 -13.83 -17.44
CA HIS A 126 -0.74 -13.96 -18.00
C HIS A 126 -1.76 -13.04 -17.32
N MET A 127 -1.33 -12.18 -16.39
CA MET A 127 -2.20 -11.22 -15.74
C MET A 127 -2.50 -10.04 -16.67
N HIS A 128 -3.74 -9.56 -16.64
CA HIS A 128 -4.13 -8.39 -17.40
C HIS A 128 -3.48 -7.12 -16.81
N LYS A 129 -3.15 -6.13 -17.66
CA LYS A 129 -2.55 -4.87 -17.21
C LYS A 129 -3.42 -4.12 -16.20
N ASP A 130 -4.74 -4.17 -16.37
CA ASP A 130 -5.68 -3.52 -15.46
C ASP A 130 -5.63 -4.13 -14.06
N ASP A 131 -5.64 -5.47 -13.97
CA ASP A 131 -5.46 -6.18 -12.69
C ASP A 131 -4.12 -5.80 -12.04
N ALA A 132 -3.04 -5.71 -12.83
CA ALA A 132 -1.71 -5.35 -12.33
C ALA A 132 -1.69 -3.93 -11.75
N SER A 133 -2.33 -2.96 -12.42
CA SER A 133 -2.43 -1.58 -11.95
C SER A 133 -3.28 -1.46 -10.68
N GLU A 134 -4.41 -2.16 -10.63
CA GLU A 134 -5.27 -2.22 -9.45
C GLU A 134 -4.51 -2.82 -8.26
N TYR A 135 -3.86 -3.96 -8.46
CA TYR A 135 -3.10 -4.62 -7.41
C TYR A 135 -1.92 -3.80 -6.93
N ALA A 136 -1.18 -3.17 -7.84
CA ALA A 136 -0.07 -2.30 -7.46
C ALA A 136 -0.55 -1.09 -6.64
N THR A 137 -1.73 -0.56 -6.95
CA THR A 137 -2.34 0.53 -6.17
C THR A 137 -2.71 0.06 -4.76
N GLN A 138 -3.34 -1.11 -4.63
CA GLN A 138 -3.67 -1.66 -3.31
C GLN A 138 -2.42 -2.01 -2.49
N LEU A 139 -1.40 -2.59 -3.13
CA LEU A 139 -0.11 -2.85 -2.49
C LEU A 139 0.53 -1.54 -1.99
N TYR A 140 0.56 -0.50 -2.82
CA TYR A 140 1.08 0.81 -2.44
C TYR A 140 0.32 1.39 -1.24
N ASP A 141 -1.02 1.33 -1.26
CA ASP A 141 -1.86 1.81 -0.15
C ASP A 141 -1.64 1.02 1.15
N LEU A 142 -1.25 -0.26 1.04
CA LEU A 142 -0.83 -1.12 2.14
C LEU A 142 0.64 -0.90 2.57
N GLY A 143 1.34 0.05 1.95
CA GLY A 143 2.73 0.41 2.25
C GLY A 143 3.79 -0.44 1.53
N PHE A 144 3.41 -1.21 0.51
CA PHE A 144 4.32 -1.95 -0.37
C PHE A 144 4.68 -1.09 -1.59
N ASP A 145 5.56 -0.11 -1.38
CA ASP A 145 5.99 0.86 -2.38
C ASP A 145 7.26 0.43 -3.16
N SER A 146 7.88 -0.67 -2.78
CA SER A 146 9.14 -1.15 -3.34
C SER A 146 9.15 -2.67 -3.54
N VAL A 147 9.80 -3.10 -4.61
CA VAL A 147 9.92 -4.53 -4.99
C VAL A 147 10.70 -5.32 -3.96
N SER A 148 11.84 -4.79 -3.50
CA SER A 148 12.65 -5.44 -2.46
C SER A 148 11.81 -5.72 -1.21
N PHE A 149 11.02 -4.74 -0.80
CA PHE A 149 10.14 -4.86 0.36
C PHE A 149 9.01 -5.86 0.12
N ILE A 150 8.42 -5.89 -1.07
CA ILE A 150 7.45 -6.92 -1.44
C ILE A 150 8.08 -8.32 -1.35
N GLU A 151 9.25 -8.51 -1.94
CA GLU A 151 9.96 -9.79 -1.96
C GLU A 151 10.27 -10.29 -0.55
N GLU A 152 10.67 -9.41 0.35
CA GLU A 152 11.05 -9.75 1.72
C GLU A 152 9.82 -9.94 2.64
N GLU A 153 8.81 -9.08 2.51
CA GLU A 153 7.85 -8.85 3.60
C GLU A 153 6.41 -9.19 3.25
N LEU A 154 6.06 -9.33 1.96
CA LEU A 154 4.69 -9.65 1.55
C LEU A 154 4.30 -11.06 1.99
N ILE A 155 3.13 -11.18 2.61
CA ILE A 155 2.52 -12.45 3.04
C ILE A 155 1.19 -12.70 2.33
N GLU A 156 0.66 -13.91 2.45
CA GLU A 156 -0.55 -14.30 1.73
C GLU A 156 -1.77 -13.47 2.14
N GLU A 157 -1.88 -13.11 3.42
CA GLU A 157 -3.01 -12.37 3.99
C GLU A 157 -3.11 -10.95 3.44
N ASP A 158 -1.97 -10.32 3.16
CA ASP A 158 -1.91 -8.98 2.53
C ASP A 158 -2.48 -9.01 1.10
N LEU A 159 -2.60 -10.19 0.49
CA LEU A 159 -3.10 -10.41 -0.89
C LEU A 159 -4.56 -10.87 -0.93
N SER A 160 -5.31 -10.67 0.16
CA SER A 160 -6.73 -11.03 0.24
C SER A 160 -7.60 -10.34 -0.84
N PHE A 161 -7.17 -9.18 -1.33
CA PHE A 161 -7.83 -8.46 -2.44
C PHE A 161 -7.54 -9.07 -3.82
N MET A 162 -6.51 -9.92 -3.96
CA MET A 162 -6.15 -10.54 -5.23
C MET A 162 -7.02 -11.75 -5.54
N LYS A 163 -7.21 -12.01 -6.84
CA LYS A 163 -7.76 -13.28 -7.33
C LYS A 163 -6.94 -14.46 -6.78
N THR A 164 -7.62 -15.50 -6.31
CA THR A 164 -6.99 -16.67 -5.69
C THR A 164 -5.90 -17.32 -6.55
N ALA A 165 -6.10 -17.38 -7.88
CA ALA A 165 -5.10 -17.91 -8.79
C ALA A 165 -3.82 -17.06 -8.83
N HIS A 166 -3.97 -15.73 -8.93
CA HIS A 166 -2.85 -14.79 -8.92
C HIS A 166 -2.08 -14.85 -7.60
N ARG A 167 -2.80 -14.83 -6.48
CA ARG A 167 -2.21 -14.97 -5.13
C ARG A 167 -1.36 -16.23 -5.02
N ARG A 168 -1.88 -17.39 -5.43
CA ARG A 168 -1.16 -18.67 -5.37
C ARG A 168 0.13 -18.65 -6.18
N VAL A 169 0.09 -18.10 -7.39
CA VAL A 169 1.27 -18.04 -8.26
C VAL A 169 2.28 -17.05 -7.67
N LEU A 170 1.84 -15.87 -7.24
CA LEU A 170 2.72 -14.86 -6.65
C LEU A 170 3.42 -15.38 -5.40
N MET A 171 2.72 -16.07 -4.49
CA MET A 171 3.32 -16.66 -3.29
C MET A 171 4.36 -17.74 -3.62
N ARG A 172 4.14 -18.53 -4.70
CA ARG A 172 5.15 -19.50 -5.18
C ARG A 172 6.40 -18.79 -5.71
N GLN A 173 6.23 -17.72 -6.48
CA GLN A 173 7.36 -16.94 -6.99
C GLN A 173 8.15 -16.29 -5.85
N LEU A 174 7.46 -15.69 -4.87
CA LEU A 174 8.11 -15.11 -3.69
C LEU A 174 8.91 -16.14 -2.90
N SER A 175 8.36 -17.34 -2.73
CA SER A 175 9.08 -18.43 -2.06
C SER A 175 10.36 -18.81 -2.80
N LYS A 176 10.30 -18.85 -4.14
CA LYS A 176 11.46 -19.13 -5.00
C LYS A 176 12.52 -18.04 -4.90
N ILE A 177 12.12 -16.76 -5.03
CA ILE A 177 13.03 -15.61 -4.93
C ILE A 177 13.76 -15.59 -3.58
N ARG A 178 13.04 -15.89 -2.48
CA ARG A 178 13.62 -15.96 -1.14
C ARG A 178 14.64 -17.09 -1.02
N ALA A 179 14.32 -18.28 -1.56
CA ALA A 179 15.24 -19.42 -1.54
C ALA A 179 16.50 -19.16 -2.39
N GLU A 180 16.39 -18.44 -3.50
CA GLU A 180 17.54 -18.05 -4.33
C GLU A 180 18.46 -17.05 -3.59
N LYS A 181 17.90 -16.09 -2.85
CA LYS A 181 18.67 -15.12 -2.06
C LYS A 181 19.42 -15.74 -0.86
N GLU A 182 18.97 -16.88 -0.34
CA GLU A 182 19.66 -17.59 0.75
C GLU A 182 20.89 -18.38 0.27
N LEU A 183 21.06 -18.52 -1.05
CA LEU A 183 22.17 -19.26 -1.68
C LEU A 183 23.30 -18.34 -2.19
N GLU A 184 23.10 -17.02 -2.20
CA GLU A 184 24.11 -15.97 -2.49
C GLU A 184 24.78 -15.46 -1.22
#